data_AF-A0A1J4U4A0-F1
#
_entry.id   AF-A0A1J4U4A0-F1
#
_cell.length_a   1.000
_cell.length_b   1.000
_cell.length_c   1.000
_cell.angle_alpha   90.00
_cell.angle_beta   90.00
_cell.angle_gamma   90.00
#
_symmetry.space_group_name_H-M   'P 1'
#
loop_
_entity.id
_entity.type
_entity.pdbx_description
1 polymer ?
#
loop_
_entity_poly.entity_id
_entity_poly.type
_entity_poly.pdbx_seq_one_letter_code
_entity_poly.pdbx_strand_id
1 'polypeptide(L)' 'MAKEKFETKLESAKQILETLMNPEITLEESVKAYEKGMSELAQASKMLEEAQIKITEIKSN' A
#
# COMPACT_ATOMS: atom_id res chain seq x y z
N MET A 1 15.15 -4.22 6.36
CA MET A 1 13.89 -4.61 7.06
C MET A 1 12.75 -3.59 6.92
N ALA A 2 12.75 -2.40 7.54
CA ALA A 2 11.60 -1.47 7.43
C ALA A 2 11.44 -0.84 6.03
N LYS A 3 12.56 -0.50 5.38
CA LYS A 3 12.59 0.09 4.03
C LYS A 3 12.06 -0.88 2.96
N GLU A 4 12.40 -2.16 3.08
CA GLU A 4 11.89 -3.23 2.20
C GLU A 4 10.37 -3.38 2.29
N LYS A 5 9.75 -3.23 3.47
CA LYS A 5 8.29 -3.34 3.60
C LYS A 5 7.53 -2.21 2.89
N PHE A 6 8.05 -0.99 2.89
CA PHE A 6 7.40 0.13 2.20
C PHE A 6 7.56 0.03 0.68
N GLU A 7 8.79 -0.21 0.21
CA GLU A 7 9.08 -0.42 -1.21
C GLU A 7 8.26 -1.58 -1.78
N THR A 8 8.17 -2.70 -1.06
CA THR A 8 7.37 -3.87 -1.49
C THR A 8 5.87 -3.52 -1.58
N LYS A 9 5.35 -2.72 -0.65
CA LYS A 9 3.95 -2.25 -0.69
C LYS A 9 3.68 -1.29 -1.84
N LEU A 10 4.62 -0.41 -2.12
CA LEU A 10 4.53 0.52 -3.24
C LEU A 10 4.54 -0.25 -4.57
N GLU A 11 5.41 -1.25 -4.69
CA GLU A 11 5.50 -2.10 -5.88
C GLU A 11 4.23 -2.94 -6.05
N SER A 12 3.70 -3.49 -4.97
CA SER A 12 2.45 -4.27 -5.00
C SER A 12 1.24 -3.41 -5.40
N ALA A 13 1.16 -2.17 -4.91
CA ALA A 13 0.15 -1.22 -5.33
C ALA A 13 0.25 -0.85 -6.83
N LYS A 14 1.47 -0.72 -7.37
CA LYS A 14 1.69 -0.51 -8.82
C LYS A 14 1.22 -1.72 -9.63
N GLN A 15 1.57 -2.94 -9.23
CA GLN A 15 1.14 -4.15 -9.92
C GLN A 15 -0.39 -4.29 -9.94
N ILE A 16 -1.06 -3.90 -8.86
CA ILE A 16 -2.52 -3.88 -8.78
C ILE A 16 -3.12 -2.85 -9.75
N LEU A 17 -2.51 -1.66 -9.86
CA LEU A 17 -2.90 -0.65 -10.85
C LEU A 17 -2.71 -1.15 -12.28
N GLU A 18 -1.57 -1.78 -12.60
CA GLU A 18 -1.33 -2.38 -13.91
C GLU A 18 -2.35 -3.48 -14.24
N THR A 19 -2.71 -4.30 -13.25
CA THR A 19 -3.72 -5.34 -13.40
C THR A 19 -5.09 -4.72 -13.70
N LEU A 20 -5.48 -3.66 -12.98
CA LEU A 20 -6.73 -2.92 -13.21
C LEU A 20 -6.77 -2.17 -14.55
N MET A 21 -5.61 -1.82 -15.11
CA MET A 21 -5.50 -1.19 -16.43
C MET A 21 -5.62 -2.21 -17.58
N ASN A 22 -5.54 -3.51 -17.30
CA ASN A 22 -5.66 -4.54 -18.31
C ASN A 22 -7.12 -4.63 -18.80
N PRO A 23 -7.41 -4.33 -20.08
CA PRO A 23 -8.78 -4.36 -20.61
C PRO A 23 -9.39 -5.77 -20.67
N GLU A 24 -8.60 -6.82 -20.51
CA GLU A 24 -9.06 -8.22 -20.47
C GLU A 24 -9.41 -8.70 -19.05
N ILE A 25 -9.27 -7.84 -18.01
CA ILE A 25 -9.58 -8.22 -16.63
C ILE A 25 -11.07 -8.52 -16.46
N THR A 26 -11.38 -9.66 -15.83
CA THR A 26 -12.77 -9.97 -15.50
C THR A 26 -13.27 -9.10 -14.36
N LEU A 27 -14.59 -8.88 -14.28
CA LEU A 27 -15.18 -8.11 -13.18
C LEU A 27 -14.78 -8.68 -11.80
N GLU A 28 -14.76 -10.00 -11.66
CA GLU A 28 -14.34 -10.67 -10.42
C GLU A 28 -12.88 -10.38 -10.05
N GLU A 29 -11.98 -10.43 -11.02
CA GLU A 29 -10.57 -10.10 -10.82
C GLU A 29 -10.37 -8.61 -10.52
N SER A 30 -11.15 -7.73 -11.15
CA SER A 30 -11.10 -6.29 -10.88
C SER A 30 -11.48 -5.96 -9.44
N VAL A 31 -12.50 -6.63 -8.89
CA VAL A 31 -12.92 -6.46 -7.50
C VAL A 31 -11.85 -7.00 -6.54
N LYS A 32 -11.29 -8.19 -6.80
CA LYS A 32 -10.21 -8.75 -5.98
C LYS A 32 -8.96 -7.87 -6.01
N ALA A 33 -8.57 -7.36 -7.17
CA ALA A 33 -7.44 -6.45 -7.33
C ALA A 33 -7.69 -5.15 -6.55
N TYR A 34 -8.88 -4.57 -6.67
CA TYR A 34 -9.27 -3.37 -5.92
C TYR A 34 -9.21 -3.56 -4.40
N GLU A 35 -9.81 -4.64 -3.88
CA GLU A 35 -9.77 -4.97 -2.44
C GLU A 35 -8.32 -5.13 -1.93
N LYS A 36 -7.49 -5.83 -2.71
CA LYS A 36 -6.09 -6.02 -2.38
C LYS A 36 -5.33 -4.70 -2.37
N GLY A 37 -5.57 -3.82 -3.35
CA GLY A 37 -4.93 -2.52 -3.45
C GLY A 37 -5.33 -1.60 -2.29
N MET A 38 -6.60 -1.59 -1.93
CA MET A 38 -7.12 -0.88 -0.76
C MET A 38 -6.47 -1.35 0.54
N SER A 39 -6.34 -2.67 0.73
CA SER A 39 -5.69 -3.25 1.91
C SER A 39 -4.21 -2.87 2.00
N GLU A 40 -3.48 -2.93 0.89
CA GLU A 40 -2.07 -2.55 0.85
C GLU A 40 -1.85 -1.06 1.11
N LEU A 41 -2.68 -0.19 0.53
CA LEU A 41 -2.69 1.25 0.78
C LEU A 41 -2.99 1.58 2.25
N ALA A 42 -3.96 0.90 2.86
CA ALA A 42 -4.27 1.07 4.28
C ALA A 42 -3.08 0.70 5.17
N GLN A 43 -2.39 -0.40 4.86
CA GLN A 43 -1.19 -0.80 5.59
C GLN A 43 -0.02 0.18 5.38
N ALA A 44 0.18 0.71 4.17
CA ALA A 44 1.19 1.71 3.90
C ALA A 44 0.91 3.02 4.66
N SER A 45 -0.36 3.44 4.70
CA SER A 45 -0.80 4.63 5.44
C SER A 45 -0.54 4.48 6.95
N LYS A 46 -0.86 3.32 7.52
CA LYS A 46 -0.57 3.02 8.93
C LYS A 46 0.92 3.07 9.24
N MET A 47 1.77 2.57 8.34
CA MET A 47 3.23 2.66 8.51
C MET A 47 3.73 4.11 8.52
N LEU A 48 3.15 4.98 7.68
CA LEU A 48 3.48 6.40 7.67
C LEU A 48 3.04 7.08 8.97
N GLU A 49 1.83 6.78 9.45
CA GLU A 49 1.28 7.30 10.70
C GLU A 49 2.16 6.89 11.90
N GLU A 50 2.53 5.61 12.00
CA GLU A 50 3.46 5.11 13.03
C GLU A 50 4.83 5.80 12.96
N ALA A 51 5.34 6.07 11.75
CA ALA A 51 6.59 6.80 11.59
C ALA A 51 6.46 8.27 12.03
N GLN A 52 5.33 8.90 11.74
CA GLN A 52 5.02 10.28 12.15
C GLN A 52 4.92 10.40 13.67
N ILE A 53 4.25 9.45 14.33
CA ILE A 53 4.15 9.36 15.79
C ILE A 53 5.54 9.27 16.41
N LYS A 54 6.38 8.33 15.94
CA LYS A 54 7.75 8.16 16.44
C LYS A 54 8.60 9.42 16.28
N ILE A 55 8.50 10.11 15.14
CA ILE A 55 9.21 11.38 14.92
C ILE A 55 8.72 12.46 15.90
N THR A 56 7.41 12.52 16.15
CA THR A 56 6.80 13.48 17.07
C THR A 56 7.23 13.22 18.51
N GLU A 57 7.29 11.95 18.93
CA GLU A 57 7.81 11.53 20.24
C GLU A 57 9.28 11.93 20.41
N ILE A 58 10.12 11.69 19.40
CA ILE A 58 11.54 12.07 19.44
C ILE A 58 11.72 13.60 19.50
N LYS A 59 10.89 14.36 18.78
CA LYS A 59 10.96 15.84 18.78
C LYS A 59 10.41 16.51 20.04
N SER A 60 9.55 15.81 20.79
CA SER A 60 8.92 16.35 22.01
C SER A 60 9.74 16.07 23.27
N ASN A 61 10.94 15.50 23.13
CA ASN A 61 11.87 15.14 24.20
C ASN A 61 13.20 15.89 23.97
#